data_AF-A0A2A2WG72-F1
#
_entry.id   AF-A0A2A2WG72-F1
#
_cell.length_a   1.000
_cell.length_b   1.000
_cell.length_c   1.000
_cell.angle_alpha   90.00
_cell.angle_beta   90.00
_cell.angle_gamma   90.00
#
_symmetry.space_group_name_H-M   'P 1'
#
loop_
_entity.id
_entity.type
_entity.pdbx_description
1 polymer ?
#
loop_
_entity_poly.entity_id
_entity_poly.type
_entity_poly.pdbx_seq_one_letter_code
_entity_poly.pdbx_strand_id
1 'polypeptide(L)'
;MVSCRPYLCCLVAIAIAWAIGMLASWALVASGMLTANASLLVAIGLGSGGVAVAGGLPGVATEILPSRDESPARITFGFSAGVIIRLFGTVALLGLCSYHLPAAKKEIAGMILAWYVYLTSIDVVALALLLPRRDRAATTRS
;
A
#
# COMPACT_ATOMS: atom_id res chain seq x y z
N MET A 1 9.97 27.33 -1.28
CA MET A 1 8.68 26.65 -1.06
C MET A 1 8.86 25.19 -1.46
N VAL A 2 8.92 24.27 -0.50
CA VAL A 2 9.00 22.84 -0.81
C VAL A 2 7.63 22.46 -1.39
N SER A 3 7.59 22.12 -2.68
CA SER A 3 6.41 21.52 -3.32
C SER A 3 6.14 20.19 -2.62
N CYS A 4 5.37 20.24 -1.55
CA CYS A 4 5.02 19.07 -0.76
C CYS A 4 4.07 18.24 -1.63
N ARG A 5 4.56 17.12 -2.14
CA ARG A 5 3.81 16.16 -2.96
C ARG A 5 3.16 15.13 -2.03
N PRO A 6 1.93 15.35 -1.51
CA PRO A 6 1.29 14.47 -0.53
C PRO A 6 1.19 13.01 -1.00
N TYR A 7 0.92 12.74 -2.28
CA TYR A 7 0.81 11.37 -2.75
C TYR A 7 2.16 10.67 -2.80
N LEU A 8 3.21 11.39 -3.16
CA LEU A 8 4.57 10.89 -3.08
C LEU A 8 4.99 10.62 -1.63
N CYS A 9 4.61 11.49 -0.68
CA CYS A 9 4.79 11.24 0.75
C CYS A 9 4.01 10.00 1.25
N CYS A 10 2.76 9.81 0.82
CA CYS A 10 2.00 8.59 1.11
C CYS A 10 2.73 7.35 0.60
N LEU A 11 3.19 7.38 -0.66
CA LEU A 11 3.87 6.25 -1.28
C LEU A 11 5.18 5.91 -0.54
N VAL A 12 5.94 6.93 -0.15
CA VAL A 12 7.14 6.75 0.69
C VAL A 12 6.78 6.18 2.06
N ALA A 13 5.72 6.66 2.71
CA ALA A 13 5.27 6.13 4.00
C ALA A 13 4.86 4.65 3.90
N ILE A 14 4.18 4.26 2.81
CA ILE A 14 3.80 2.88 2.51
C ILE A 14 5.04 2.01 2.26
N ALA A 15 6.04 2.52 1.52
CA ALA A 15 7.29 1.80 1.27
C ALA A 15 8.09 1.57 2.56
N ILE A 16 8.14 2.58 3.44
CA ILE A 16 8.79 2.47 4.75
C ILE A 16 8.03 1.47 5.64
N ALA A 17 6.70 1.58 5.73
CA ALA A 17 5.87 0.66 6.49
C ALA A 17 6.04 -0.78 5.98
N TRP A 18 6.09 -0.97 4.66
CA TRP A 18 6.38 -2.26 4.04
C TRP A 18 7.75 -2.81 4.46
N ALA A 19 8.80 -2.00 4.43
CA ALA A 19 10.15 -2.43 4.84
C ALA A 19 10.19 -2.82 6.33
N ILE A 20 9.50 -2.06 7.19
CA ILE A 20 9.36 -2.38 8.62
C ILE A 20 8.59 -3.69 8.80
N GLY A 21 7.48 -3.87 8.09
CA GLY A 21 6.69 -5.11 8.11
C GLY A 21 7.50 -6.32 7.68
N MET A 22 8.37 -6.17 6.67
CA MET A 22 9.28 -7.23 6.23
C MET A 22 10.32 -7.56 7.29
N LEU A 23 10.94 -6.56 7.89
CA LEU A 23 11.91 -6.74 8.98
C LEU A 23 11.27 -7.41 10.20
N ALA A 24 10.07 -6.99 10.59
CA ALA A 24 9.33 -7.57 11.71
C ALA A 24 8.92 -9.02 11.41
N SER A 25 8.45 -9.30 10.19
CA SER A 25 8.08 -10.66 9.79
C SER A 25 9.30 -11.57 9.75
N TRP A 26 10.47 -11.07 9.33
CA TRP A 26 11.74 -11.80 9.43
C TRP A 26 12.09 -12.04 10.90
N ALA A 27 12.10 -11.01 11.75
CA ALA A 27 12.42 -11.16 13.17
C ALA A 27 11.55 -12.23 13.87
N LEU A 28 10.26 -12.29 13.53
CA LEU A 28 9.34 -13.32 14.03
C LEU A 28 9.71 -14.74 13.57
N VAL A 29 10.16 -14.92 12.33
CA VAL A 29 10.64 -16.22 11.82
C VAL A 29 11.96 -16.60 12.48
N ALA A 30 12.92 -15.66 12.59
CA ALA A 30 14.20 -15.88 13.25
C ALA A 30 14.03 -16.25 14.74
N SER A 31 13.01 -15.68 15.39
CA SER A 31 12.66 -16.01 16.78
C SER A 31 11.94 -17.37 16.95
N GLY A 32 11.59 -18.05 15.86
CA GLY A 32 10.85 -19.31 15.88
C GLY A 32 9.37 -19.19 16.24
N MET A 33 8.86 -17.97 16.46
CA MET A 33 7.43 -17.72 16.73
C MET A 33 6.54 -17.94 15.50
N LEU A 34 7.11 -17.79 14.29
CA LEU A 34 6.41 -18.02 13.04
C LEU A 34 7.03 -19.24 12.32
N THR A 35 6.32 -20.35 12.26
CA THR A 35 6.71 -21.56 11.51
C THR A 35 6.41 -21.42 10.01
N ALA A 36 6.58 -20.22 9.46
CA ALA A 36 6.31 -19.95 8.05
C ALA A 36 7.57 -20.23 7.22
N ASN A 37 7.39 -20.89 6.07
CA ASN A 37 8.48 -21.12 5.12
C ASN A 37 9.05 -19.78 4.61
N ALA A 38 10.37 -19.60 4.70
CA ALA A 38 11.04 -18.37 4.28
C ALA A 38 10.69 -17.97 2.83
N SER A 39 10.60 -18.94 1.92
CA SER A 39 10.21 -18.70 0.52
C SER A 39 8.79 -18.16 0.37
N LEU A 40 7.87 -18.60 1.22
CA LEU A 40 6.47 -18.17 1.23
C LEU A 40 6.38 -16.71 1.72
N LEU A 41 7.15 -16.39 2.75
CA LEU A 41 7.21 -15.08 3.38
C LEU A 41 7.85 -14.03 2.46
N VAL A 42 8.91 -14.42 1.75
CA VAL A 42 9.55 -13.59 0.72
C VAL A 42 8.60 -13.38 -0.47
N ALA A 43 7.90 -14.42 -0.94
CA ALA A 43 6.97 -14.30 -2.06
C ALA A 43 5.77 -13.39 -1.74
N ILE A 44 5.10 -13.59 -0.59
CA ILE A 44 3.98 -12.74 -0.17
C ILE A 44 4.48 -11.33 0.13
N GLY A 45 5.61 -11.19 0.82
CA GLY A 45 6.14 -9.88 1.16
C GLY A 45 6.56 -9.07 -0.08
N LEU A 46 7.27 -9.66 -1.03
CA LEU A 46 7.60 -8.99 -2.30
C LEU A 46 6.34 -8.69 -3.13
N GLY A 47 5.43 -9.65 -3.20
CA GLY A 47 4.16 -9.48 -3.93
C GLY A 47 3.31 -8.36 -3.36
N SER A 48 3.16 -8.29 -2.04
CA SER A 48 2.39 -7.24 -1.36
C SER A 48 3.03 -5.87 -1.53
N GLY A 49 4.36 -5.78 -1.53
CA GLY A 49 5.10 -4.56 -1.86
C GLY A 49 4.84 -4.09 -3.29
N GLY A 50 4.91 -5.00 -4.26
CA GLY A 50 4.61 -4.70 -5.66
C GLY A 50 3.17 -4.20 -5.87
N VAL A 51 2.20 -4.87 -5.26
CA VAL A 51 0.78 -4.48 -5.32
C VAL A 51 0.55 -3.11 -4.66
N ALA A 52 1.22 -2.82 -3.55
CA ALA A 52 1.10 -1.53 -2.86
C ALA A 52 1.70 -0.37 -3.68
N VAL A 53 2.84 -0.59 -4.33
CA VAL A 53 3.42 0.41 -5.24
C VAL A 53 2.51 0.64 -6.45
N ALA A 54 2.02 -0.44 -7.07
CA ALA A 54 1.10 -0.36 -8.20
C ALA A 54 -0.19 0.40 -7.84
N GLY A 55 -0.73 0.19 -6.64
CA GLY A 55 -1.88 0.93 -6.13
C GLY A 55 -1.60 2.41 -5.81
N GLY A 56 -0.35 2.78 -5.54
CA GLY A 56 0.05 4.18 -5.32
C GLY A 56 0.28 4.99 -6.60
N LEU A 57 0.52 4.32 -7.74
CA LEU A 57 0.81 4.96 -9.03
C LEU A 57 -0.32 5.89 -9.54
N PRO A 58 -1.61 5.53 -9.47
CA PRO A 58 -2.69 6.43 -9.89
C PRO A 58 -2.69 7.75 -9.11
N GLY A 59 -2.45 7.70 -7.79
CA GLY A 59 -2.36 8.90 -6.95
C GLY A 59 -1.20 9.80 -7.35
N VAL A 60 -0.02 9.22 -7.57
CA VAL A 60 1.16 9.97 -8.04
C VAL A 60 0.99 10.49 -9.47
N ALA A 61 0.37 9.72 -10.36
CA ALA A 61 0.07 10.16 -11.73
C ALA A 61 -0.90 11.35 -11.75
N THR A 62 -1.88 11.38 -10.85
CA THR A 62 -2.74 12.57 -10.67
C THR A 62 -1.97 13.79 -10.17
N GLU A 63 -0.87 13.60 -9.47
CA GLU A 63 -0.04 14.71 -8.96
C GLU A 63 0.99 15.21 -9.98
N ILE A 64 1.49 14.34 -10.86
CA ILE A 64 2.49 14.68 -11.89
C ILE A 64 1.85 15.29 -13.13
N LEU A 65 0.63 14.88 -13.52
CA LEU A 65 -0.05 15.48 -14.66
C LEU A 65 -0.59 16.87 -14.27
N PRO A 66 -0.05 17.98 -14.83
CA PRO A 66 -0.58 19.31 -14.63
C PRO A 66 -1.95 19.38 -15.32
N SER A 67 -3.00 19.64 -14.56
CA SER A 67 -4.34 19.85 -15.10
C SER A 67 -4.94 21.07 -14.43
N ARG A 68 -5.62 21.89 -15.24
CA ARG A 68 -6.04 23.26 -14.90
C ARG A 68 -7.15 23.32 -13.84
N ASP A 69 -7.74 22.18 -13.48
CA ASP A 69 -8.79 22.01 -12.48
C ASP A 69 -8.33 21.13 -11.30
N GLU A 70 -8.01 21.74 -10.16
CA GLU A 70 -7.86 21.05 -8.86
C GLU A 70 -9.26 20.66 -8.34
N SER A 71 -9.92 19.69 -9.00
CA SER A 71 -11.21 19.18 -8.52
C SER A 71 -11.01 18.07 -7.47
N PRO A 72 -11.72 18.11 -6.33
CA PRO A 72 -11.70 17.05 -5.32
C PRO A 72 -12.08 15.66 -5.89
N ALA A 73 -12.80 15.61 -7.02
CA ALA A 73 -13.13 14.37 -7.72
C ALA A 73 -11.91 13.57 -8.18
N ARG A 74 -10.80 14.24 -8.53
CA ARG A 74 -9.57 13.59 -9.03
C ARG A 74 -8.77 12.91 -7.91
N ILE A 75 -8.79 13.50 -6.72
CA ILE A 75 -8.17 12.94 -5.50
C ILE A 75 -8.89 11.63 -5.13
N THR A 76 -10.22 11.67 -5.14
CA THR A 76 -11.06 10.48 -4.91
C THR A 76 -10.86 9.42 -5.98
N PHE A 77 -10.67 9.82 -7.25
CA PHE A 77 -10.39 8.90 -8.35
C PHE A 77 -9.03 8.20 -8.22
N GLY A 78 -7.97 8.94 -7.87
CA GLY A 78 -6.64 8.36 -7.65
C GLY A 78 -6.65 7.37 -6.48
N PHE A 79 -7.38 7.69 -5.41
CA PHE A 79 -7.56 6.80 -4.26
C PHE A 79 -8.38 5.55 -4.62
N SER A 80 -9.53 5.72 -5.27
CA SER A 80 -10.41 4.58 -5.62
C SER A 80 -9.74 3.64 -6.63
N ALA A 81 -9.04 4.18 -7.64
CA ALA A 81 -8.25 3.38 -8.56
C ALA A 81 -7.15 2.59 -7.84
N GLY A 82 -6.47 3.22 -6.87
CA GLY A 82 -5.45 2.56 -6.06
C GLY A 82 -5.99 1.42 -5.20
N VAL A 83 -7.15 1.62 -4.56
CA VAL A 83 -7.85 0.59 -3.78
C VAL A 83 -8.26 -0.60 -4.67
N ILE A 84 -8.78 -0.34 -5.87
CA ILE A 84 -9.16 -1.39 -6.83
C ILE A 84 -7.93 -2.21 -7.24
N ILE A 85 -6.83 -1.55 -7.62
CA ILE A 85 -5.58 -2.23 -8.01
C ILE A 85 -5.05 -3.07 -6.83
N ARG A 86 -5.10 -2.54 -5.60
CA ARG A 86 -4.73 -3.30 -4.41
C ARG A 86 -5.60 -4.51 -4.20
N LEU A 87 -6.92 -4.39 -4.34
CA LEU A 87 -7.85 -5.50 -4.16
C LEU A 87 -7.56 -6.61 -5.18
N PHE A 88 -7.53 -6.27 -6.47
CA PHE A 88 -7.24 -7.23 -7.54
C PHE A 88 -5.83 -7.81 -7.45
N GLY A 89 -4.83 -6.99 -7.14
CA GLY A 89 -3.45 -7.42 -6.95
C GLY A 89 -3.30 -8.40 -5.79
N THR A 90 -4.04 -8.20 -4.70
CA THR A 90 -4.05 -9.10 -3.53
C THR A 90 -4.72 -10.43 -3.87
N VAL A 91 -5.83 -10.41 -4.61
CA VAL A 91 -6.49 -11.62 -5.11
C VAL A 91 -5.60 -12.38 -6.10
N ALA A 92 -4.94 -11.65 -7.02
CA ALA A 92 -3.99 -12.23 -7.96
C ALA A 92 -2.80 -12.85 -7.23
N LEU A 93 -2.28 -12.18 -6.20
CA LEU A 93 -1.20 -12.69 -5.37
C LEU A 93 -1.61 -13.95 -4.61
N LEU A 94 -2.85 -14.00 -4.08
CA LEU A 94 -3.40 -15.18 -3.46
C LEU A 94 -3.49 -16.35 -4.44
N GLY A 95 -3.97 -16.10 -5.67
CA GLY A 95 -4.02 -17.10 -6.74
C GLY A 95 -2.64 -17.62 -7.09
N LEU A 96 -1.68 -16.72 -7.34
CA LEU A 96 -0.30 -17.07 -7.69
C LEU A 96 0.38 -17.88 -6.58
N CYS A 97 0.27 -17.42 -5.33
CA CYS A 97 0.87 -18.12 -4.19
C CYS A 97 0.21 -19.48 -3.95
N SER A 98 -1.11 -19.58 -4.08
CA SER A 98 -1.84 -20.84 -3.90
C SER A 98 -1.55 -21.87 -4.99
N TYR A 99 -1.12 -21.43 -6.18
CA TYR A 99 -0.78 -22.30 -7.29
C TYR A 99 0.69 -22.76 -7.23
N HIS A 100 1.61 -21.87 -6.85
CA HIS A 100 3.06 -22.16 -6.86
C HIS A 100 3.62 -22.70 -5.55
N LEU A 101 2.95 -22.52 -4.40
CA LEU A 101 3.48 -22.94 -3.10
C LEU A 101 2.68 -24.14 -2.54
N PRO A 102 3.35 -25.23 -2.14
CA PRO A 102 2.71 -26.41 -1.52
C PRO A 102 2.28 -26.19 -0.06
N ALA A 103 2.18 -24.94 0.40
CA ALA A 103 1.85 -24.60 1.77
C ALA A 103 0.34 -24.64 2.04
N ALA A 104 -0.06 -24.73 3.32
CA ALA A 104 -1.46 -24.75 3.71
C ALA A 104 -2.17 -23.47 3.22
N LYS A 105 -3.17 -23.64 2.35
CA LYS A 105 -3.94 -22.52 1.73
C LYS A 105 -4.46 -21.50 2.75
N LYS A 106 -4.74 -21.95 3.99
CA LYS A 106 -5.17 -21.11 5.12
C LYS A 106 -4.07 -20.15 5.60
N GLU A 107 -2.82 -20.59 5.65
CA GLU A 107 -1.69 -19.75 6.09
C GLU A 107 -1.35 -18.69 5.05
N ILE A 108 -1.36 -19.06 3.76
CA ILE A 108 -1.16 -18.13 2.64
C ILE A 108 -2.24 -17.04 2.67
N ALA A 109 -3.52 -17.43 2.78
CA ALA A 109 -4.62 -16.49 2.83
C ALA A 109 -4.55 -15.55 4.04
N GLY A 110 -4.25 -16.10 5.23
CA GLY A 110 -4.11 -15.30 6.45
C GLY A 110 -2.97 -14.27 6.35
N MET A 111 -1.82 -14.67 5.81
CA MET A 111 -0.67 -13.79 5.69
C MET A 111 -0.87 -12.70 4.62
N ILE A 112 -1.46 -13.05 3.47
CA ILE A 112 -1.84 -12.07 2.44
C ILE A 112 -2.87 -11.08 3.00
N LEU A 113 -3.87 -11.55 3.73
CA LEU A 113 -4.88 -10.70 4.35
C LEU A 113 -4.25 -9.76 5.40
N ALA A 114 -3.35 -10.26 6.24
CA ALA A 114 -2.64 -9.44 7.21
C ALA A 114 -1.83 -8.33 6.54
N TRP A 115 -1.07 -8.66 5.49
CA TRP A 115 -0.33 -7.68 4.69
C TRP A 115 -1.25 -6.65 4.02
N TYR A 116 -2.37 -7.10 3.46
CA TYR A 116 -3.35 -6.22 2.84
C TYR A 116 -3.95 -5.24 3.84
N VAL A 117 -4.41 -5.71 5.00
CA VAL A 117 -4.99 -4.86 6.04
C VAL A 117 -3.95 -3.86 6.56
N TYR A 118 -2.73 -4.34 6.82
CA TYR A 118 -1.63 -3.49 7.29
C TYR A 118 -1.34 -2.35 6.30
N LEU A 119 -1.07 -2.65 5.02
CA LEU A 119 -0.72 -1.64 4.03
C LEU A 119 -1.90 -0.71 3.68
N THR A 120 -3.12 -1.24 3.67
CA THR A 120 -4.34 -0.44 3.47
C THR A 120 -4.57 0.52 4.63
N SER A 121 -4.33 0.08 5.88
CA SER A 121 -4.50 0.94 7.06
C SER A 121 -3.53 2.13 7.05
N ILE A 122 -2.26 1.90 6.69
CA ILE A 122 -1.24 2.95 6.59
C ILE A 122 -1.63 3.97 5.51
N ASP A 123 -2.14 3.51 4.37
CA ASP A 123 -2.58 4.38 3.28
C ASP A 123 -3.77 5.27 3.70
N VAL A 124 -4.80 4.67 4.31
CA VAL A 124 -5.97 5.43 4.82
C VAL A 124 -5.55 6.45 5.88
N VAL A 125 -4.68 6.07 6.82
CA VAL A 125 -4.17 6.98 7.86
C VAL A 125 -3.34 8.11 7.23
N ALA A 126 -2.47 7.79 6.28
CA ALA A 126 -1.64 8.80 5.62
C ALA A 126 -2.50 9.80 4.83
N LEU A 127 -3.51 9.33 4.08
CA LEU A 127 -4.47 10.21 3.42
C LEU A 127 -5.29 11.04 4.42
N ALA A 128 -5.79 10.43 5.50
CA ALA A 128 -6.58 11.11 6.52
C ALA A 128 -5.79 12.23 7.24
N LEU A 129 -4.47 12.09 7.37
CA LEU A 129 -3.60 13.11 7.94
C LEU A 129 -3.25 14.23 6.94
N LEU A 130 -3.24 13.93 5.64
CA LEU A 130 -2.86 14.86 4.59
C LEU A 130 -4.05 15.68 4.05
N LEU A 131 -5.26 15.12 4.03
CA LEU A 131 -6.47 15.81 3.56
C LEU A 131 -6.80 17.10 4.36
N PRO A 132 -6.84 17.10 5.71
CA PRO A 132 -7.18 18.31 6.48
C PRO A 132 -6.14 19.43 6.34
N ARG A 133 -4.87 19.08 6.07
CA ARG A 133 -3.81 20.06 5.81
C ARG A 133 -4.02 20.76 4.47
N ARG A 134 -4.59 20.06 3.49
CA ARG A 134 -4.87 20.59 2.15
C ARG A 134 -6.07 21.53 2.17
N ASP A 135 -7.14 21.17 2.88
CA ASP A 135 -8.31 22.04 3.04
C ASP A 135 -7.93 23.37 3.69
N ARG A 136 -7.14 23.34 4.78
CA ARG A 136 -6.67 24.57 5.44
C ARG A 136 -5.80 25.44 4.54
N ALA A 137 -4.92 24.84 3.74
CA ALA A 137 -4.04 25.57 2.81
C ALA A 137 -4.83 26.24 1.67
N ALA A 138 -5.90 25.59 1.20
CA ALA A 138 -6.81 26.17 0.21
C ALA A 138 -7.59 27.36 0.78
N THR A 139 -8.12 27.26 2.01
CA THR A 139 -8.86 28.35 2.66
C THR A 139 -7.99 29.58 2.95
N THR A 140 -6.70 29.43 3.26
CA THR A 140 -5.79 30.58 3.47
C THR A 140 -5.39 31.32 2.20
N ARG A 141 -5.72 30.81 1.01
CA ARG A 141 -5.40 31.44 -0.29
C ARG A 141 -6.56 32.20 -0.93
N SER A 142 -7.78 32.07 -0.39
CA SER A 142 -8.96 32.87 -0.78
C SER A 142 -9.08 34.13 0.06
#